data_AF-A0A7J4E6E2-F1
#
_entry.id   AF-A0A7J4E6E2-F1
#
_cell.length_a   1.000
_cell.length_b   1.000
_cell.length_c   1.000
_cell.angle_alpha   90.00
_cell.angle_beta   90.00
_cell.angle_gamma   90.00
#
_symmetry.space_group_name_H-M   'P 1'
#
loop_
_entity.id
_entity.type
_entity.pdbx_description
1 polymer ?
#
loop_
_entity_poly.entity_id
_entity_poly.type
_entity_poly.pdbx_seq_one_letter_code
_entity_poly.pdbx_strand_id
1 'polypeptide(L)'
;MPINNSQCLNPKKRSNVENYKLFKKLILLSIVASLLFISLPKAYSQPIITVNTRGARGPQPYDPGETVIVYGIVRNVGGGPVPGATVRIAIVAPAAGGAWAGTATTDASGRYRYSFTLSSNARPGVWSVSASTVVGGVNVAARTTFQVSGGVRSGGTSTDWAIMNPRVTPPSPTTEDLVRIHAQIMVIASIEGLPQAVEVLCVVDGAPVGGGTVVVRTSTMEVYTPARRYPAGTHVGYWVIDPNSRYYDPNRGNNRVDFRFTVSAPTPPFDFALTASPSTSGVEAGGAASYSVNVELVAGAPEEVSLSVSGLPAGATATFSPPSGNPTYVSTLSILTSESTPPGSYPLTITASGGGKTKTAIVQLNVKEAVKKDFTISLSNLEVKIKQGGSFNLIASVLPAEKFDSPVVLTISGLPSGVSGVFNPDSGNPPFSSNLLIEASESAAPGTYAPTITGVGDGKTHSATLRLIVEEKERPATPVIQETTTQTTQRPTELLEEYGFFIIIGLLIVIAALAVAIAARKKG
;
A
#
# COMPACT_ATOMS: atom_id res chain seq x y z
N MET A 1 15.61 -65.95 23.24
CA MET A 1 14.69 -66.64 22.30
C MET A 1 13.27 -66.51 22.84
N PRO A 2 12.26 -66.22 22.00
CA PRO A 2 11.74 -64.86 21.93
C PRO A 2 10.48 -64.59 22.77
N ILE A 3 10.38 -63.31 23.13
CA ILE A 3 9.28 -62.62 23.79
C ILE A 3 8.14 -62.43 22.79
N ASN A 4 6.92 -62.85 23.12
CA ASN A 4 5.72 -62.54 22.33
C ASN A 4 4.84 -61.55 23.11
N ASN A 5 5.22 -60.27 23.04
CA ASN A 5 4.40 -59.15 23.52
C ASN A 5 3.33 -58.85 22.48
N SER A 6 2.09 -59.24 22.75
CA SER A 6 0.93 -58.74 22.00
C SER A 6 -0.29 -58.52 22.88
N GLN A 7 -0.15 -57.66 23.88
CA GLN A 7 -1.19 -56.72 24.24
C GLN A 7 -0.58 -55.31 24.35
N CYS A 8 -1.41 -54.28 24.18
CA CYS A 8 -1.08 -52.84 24.09
C CYS A 8 -0.83 -52.28 22.66
N LEU A 9 -1.85 -52.36 21.79
CA LEU A 9 -2.06 -51.34 20.76
C LEU A 9 -3.34 -50.54 21.08
N ASN A 10 -3.13 -49.24 21.23
CA ASN A 10 -4.10 -48.19 21.57
C ASN A 10 -5.37 -48.23 20.68
N PRO A 11 -6.59 -48.17 21.25
CA PRO A 11 -7.86 -48.28 20.49
C PRO A 11 -8.03 -47.22 19.39
N LYS A 12 -7.37 -46.05 19.50
CA LYS A 12 -7.36 -45.03 18.44
C LYS A 12 -6.62 -45.46 17.15
N LYS A 13 -5.67 -46.41 17.22
CA LYS A 13 -4.96 -46.91 16.02
C LYS A 13 -5.73 -48.01 15.26
N ARG A 14 -6.61 -48.78 15.93
CA ARG A 14 -7.51 -49.74 15.25
C ARG A 14 -8.56 -49.03 14.40
N SER A 15 -9.14 -47.95 14.93
CA SER A 15 -10.11 -47.09 14.21
C SER A 15 -9.51 -46.50 12.93
N ASN A 16 -8.26 -46.04 12.95
CA ASN A 16 -7.64 -45.45 11.75
C ASN A 16 -7.30 -46.48 10.66
N VAL A 17 -7.01 -47.74 11.00
CA VAL A 17 -6.76 -48.80 10.01
C VAL A 17 -8.06 -49.33 9.40
N GLU A 18 -9.13 -49.43 10.18
CA GLU A 18 -10.46 -49.75 9.64
C GLU A 18 -11.04 -48.61 8.81
N ASN A 19 -10.87 -47.35 9.24
CA ASN A 19 -11.27 -46.18 8.46
C ASN A 19 -10.48 -46.07 7.16
N TYR A 20 -9.19 -46.43 7.11
CA TYR A 20 -8.41 -46.45 5.87
C TYR A 20 -8.83 -47.59 4.93
N LYS A 21 -9.26 -48.75 5.47
CA LYS A 21 -9.86 -49.85 4.67
C LYS A 21 -11.24 -49.48 4.15
N LEU A 22 -12.03 -48.72 4.92
CA LEU A 22 -13.34 -48.22 4.51
C LEU A 22 -13.20 -47.10 3.47
N PHE A 23 -12.22 -46.21 3.63
CA PHE A 23 -11.92 -45.11 2.70
C PHE A 23 -11.33 -45.63 1.38
N LYS A 24 -10.46 -46.66 1.41
CA LYS A 24 -10.03 -47.39 0.20
C LYS A 24 -11.19 -48.15 -0.46
N LYS A 25 -12.12 -48.72 0.31
CA LYS A 25 -13.33 -49.34 -0.26
C LYS A 25 -14.27 -48.30 -0.88
N LEU A 26 -14.42 -47.10 -0.30
CA LEU A 26 -15.24 -46.01 -0.86
C LEU A 26 -14.60 -45.37 -2.10
N ILE A 27 -13.27 -45.22 -2.15
CA ILE A 27 -12.56 -44.75 -3.36
C ILE A 27 -12.61 -45.81 -4.47
N LEU A 28 -12.46 -47.10 -4.14
CA LEU A 28 -12.63 -48.17 -5.12
C LEU A 28 -14.08 -48.29 -5.60
N LEU A 29 -15.08 -48.07 -4.73
CA LEU A 29 -16.49 -48.00 -5.13
C LEU A 29 -16.80 -46.76 -5.97
N SER A 30 -16.14 -45.62 -5.72
CA SER A 30 -16.27 -44.39 -6.50
C SER A 30 -15.59 -44.50 -7.87
N ILE A 31 -14.48 -45.22 -7.98
CA ILE A 31 -13.78 -45.48 -9.25
C ILE A 31 -14.50 -46.57 -10.06
N VAL A 32 -15.04 -47.61 -9.41
CA VAL A 32 -15.89 -48.62 -10.08
C VAL A 32 -17.25 -48.03 -10.47
N ALA A 33 -17.82 -47.10 -9.69
CA ALA A 33 -19.04 -46.37 -10.08
C ALA A 33 -18.78 -45.33 -11.18
N SER A 34 -17.57 -44.78 -11.29
CA SER A 34 -17.20 -43.84 -12.37
C SER A 34 -16.75 -44.56 -13.66
N LEU A 35 -16.27 -45.80 -13.57
CA LEU A 35 -15.93 -46.64 -14.73
C LEU A 35 -17.10 -47.53 -15.23
N LEU A 36 -18.19 -47.66 -14.47
CA LEU A 36 -19.44 -48.28 -14.97
C LEU A 36 -20.32 -47.34 -15.82
N PHE A 37 -19.91 -46.08 -16.01
CA PHE A 37 -20.58 -45.13 -16.91
C PHE A 37 -19.92 -45.01 -18.29
N ILE A 38 -18.97 -45.91 -18.63
CA ILE A 38 -18.52 -46.11 -20.02
C ILE A 38 -19.35 -47.23 -20.66
N SER A 39 -20.46 -46.82 -21.26
CA SER A 39 -21.14 -47.45 -22.41
C SER A 39 -21.02 -48.97 -22.59
N LEU A 40 -21.90 -49.73 -21.95
CA LEU A 40 -22.51 -50.86 -22.65
C LEU A 40 -23.69 -50.32 -23.45
N PRO A 41 -23.72 -50.41 -24.79
CA PRO A 41 -24.96 -50.14 -25.50
C PRO A 41 -25.98 -51.14 -24.97
N LYS A 42 -27.17 -50.68 -24.57
CA LYS A 42 -28.33 -51.56 -24.46
C LYS A 42 -28.45 -52.25 -25.81
N ALA A 43 -27.98 -53.49 -25.92
CA ALA A 43 -28.17 -54.30 -27.10
C ALA A 43 -29.67 -54.60 -27.16
N TYR A 44 -30.39 -53.86 -27.99
CA TYR A 44 -31.81 -54.12 -28.21
C TYR A 44 -31.93 -55.41 -29.02
N SER A 45 -32.75 -56.35 -28.54
CA SER A 45 -33.05 -57.61 -29.23
C SER A 45 -33.93 -57.42 -30.48
N GLN A 46 -34.47 -56.21 -30.67
CA GLN A 46 -35.28 -55.77 -31.81
C GLN A 46 -35.04 -54.27 -32.08
N PRO A 47 -35.27 -53.75 -33.30
CA PRO A 47 -35.21 -52.30 -33.53
C PRO A 47 -36.25 -51.58 -32.68
N ILE A 48 -36.00 -50.31 -32.33
CA ILE A 48 -36.92 -49.53 -31.48
C ILE A 48 -37.26 -48.19 -32.10
N ILE A 49 -38.47 -47.72 -31.83
CA ILE A 49 -38.91 -46.34 -32.02
C ILE A 49 -39.45 -45.81 -30.70
N THR A 50 -39.21 -44.54 -30.39
CA THR A 50 -39.89 -43.83 -29.31
C THR A 50 -40.76 -42.72 -29.87
N VAL A 51 -41.80 -42.31 -29.14
CA VAL A 51 -42.62 -41.15 -29.47
C VAL A 51 -42.94 -40.40 -28.19
N ASN A 52 -42.71 -39.09 -28.22
CA ASN A 52 -42.94 -38.19 -27.11
C ASN A 52 -43.61 -36.91 -27.61
N THR A 53 -44.34 -36.26 -26.72
CA THR A 53 -44.94 -34.94 -26.93
C THR A 53 -44.44 -33.99 -25.85
N ARG A 54 -43.96 -32.81 -26.26
CA ARG A 54 -43.36 -31.72 -25.43
C ARG A 54 -42.02 -32.03 -24.73
N GLY A 55 -41.24 -30.97 -24.51
CA GLY A 55 -39.98 -30.94 -23.75
C GLY A 55 -39.99 -29.83 -22.68
N ALA A 56 -39.09 -29.95 -21.69
CA ALA A 56 -38.72 -29.00 -20.61
C ALA A 56 -39.78 -28.34 -19.70
N ARG A 57 -41.11 -28.45 -19.94
CA ARG A 57 -42.15 -27.78 -19.11
C ARG A 57 -43.19 -28.70 -18.42
N GLY A 58 -42.83 -29.94 -18.09
CA GLY A 58 -43.68 -30.81 -17.23
C GLY A 58 -45.05 -31.23 -17.82
N PRO A 59 -45.92 -31.89 -17.03
CA PRO A 59 -47.12 -32.60 -17.50
C PRO A 59 -48.37 -31.72 -17.68
N GLN A 60 -48.24 -30.55 -18.33
CA GLN A 60 -49.36 -29.63 -18.55
C GLN A 60 -50.12 -29.94 -19.86
N PRO A 61 -51.47 -29.88 -19.88
CA PRO A 61 -52.28 -30.01 -21.10
C PRO A 61 -51.95 -28.94 -22.16
N TYR A 62 -52.30 -29.22 -23.43
CA TYR A 62 -52.28 -28.28 -24.54
C TYR A 62 -53.62 -27.56 -24.67
N ASP A 63 -53.61 -26.31 -25.11
CA ASP A 63 -54.85 -25.56 -25.40
C ASP A 63 -55.23 -25.66 -26.90
N PRO A 64 -56.52 -25.58 -27.26
CA PRO A 64 -56.94 -25.45 -28.66
C PRO A 64 -56.19 -24.30 -29.37
N GLY A 65 -55.66 -24.53 -30.56
CA GLY A 65 -54.82 -23.58 -31.29
C GLY A 65 -53.31 -23.73 -31.05
N GLU A 66 -52.87 -24.42 -29.98
CA GLU A 66 -51.44 -24.64 -29.75
C GLU A 66 -50.81 -25.62 -30.75
N THR A 67 -49.50 -25.49 -30.95
CA THR A 67 -48.72 -26.43 -31.75
C THR A 67 -48.10 -27.52 -30.88
N VAL A 68 -48.54 -28.75 -31.10
CA VAL A 68 -48.01 -29.98 -30.52
C VAL A 68 -46.75 -30.39 -31.29
N ILE A 69 -45.65 -30.56 -30.57
CA ILE A 69 -44.39 -31.08 -31.12
C ILE A 69 -44.25 -32.55 -30.75
N VAL A 70 -44.30 -33.41 -31.77
CA VAL A 70 -44.06 -34.84 -31.68
C VAL A 70 -42.62 -35.12 -32.04
N TYR A 71 -41.89 -35.87 -31.20
CA TYR A 71 -40.49 -36.21 -31.48
C TYR A 71 -40.12 -37.57 -30.88
N GLY A 72 -39.04 -38.14 -31.38
CA GLY A 72 -38.55 -39.43 -30.89
C GLY A 72 -37.27 -39.86 -31.58
N ILE A 73 -36.86 -41.10 -31.30
CA ILE A 73 -35.67 -41.69 -31.90
C ILE A 73 -36.01 -43.04 -32.55
N VAL A 74 -35.25 -43.41 -33.59
CA VAL A 74 -35.27 -44.73 -34.22
C VAL A 74 -33.88 -45.36 -34.11
N ARG A 75 -33.82 -46.61 -33.63
CA ARG A 75 -32.58 -47.38 -33.47
C ARG A 75 -32.68 -48.76 -34.12
N ASN A 76 -31.57 -49.26 -34.65
CA ASN A 76 -31.47 -50.61 -35.22
C ASN A 76 -31.27 -51.70 -34.14
N VAL A 77 -31.25 -52.96 -34.57
CA VAL A 77 -30.77 -54.09 -33.75
C VAL A 77 -29.28 -53.86 -33.46
N GLY A 78 -28.94 -53.63 -32.19
CA GLY A 78 -27.61 -53.17 -31.77
C GLY A 78 -27.56 -51.73 -31.24
N GLY A 79 -28.64 -50.95 -31.35
CA GLY A 79 -28.77 -49.63 -30.72
C GLY A 79 -28.15 -48.47 -31.48
N GLY A 80 -27.66 -48.69 -32.70
CA GLY A 80 -27.18 -47.64 -33.61
C GLY A 80 -28.33 -46.77 -34.13
N PRO A 81 -28.08 -45.48 -34.42
CA PRO A 81 -29.08 -44.61 -35.05
C PRO A 81 -29.46 -45.13 -36.44
N VAL A 82 -30.70 -44.88 -36.86
CA VAL A 82 -31.15 -45.14 -38.24
C VAL A 82 -31.40 -43.78 -38.92
N PRO A 83 -30.45 -43.23 -39.68
CA PRO A 83 -30.65 -42.00 -40.44
C PRO A 83 -31.58 -42.19 -41.63
N GLY A 84 -32.29 -41.13 -42.02
CA GLY A 84 -33.13 -41.14 -43.23
C GLY A 84 -34.37 -42.04 -43.18
N ALA A 85 -34.70 -42.65 -42.05
CA ALA A 85 -35.92 -43.44 -41.89
C ALA A 85 -37.16 -42.53 -41.95
N THR A 86 -38.12 -42.90 -42.81
CA THR A 86 -39.43 -42.27 -42.87
C THR A 86 -40.30 -42.79 -41.73
N VAL A 87 -40.65 -41.90 -40.81
CA VAL A 87 -41.52 -42.17 -39.66
C VAL A 87 -42.92 -41.66 -39.98
N ARG A 88 -43.90 -42.57 -40.03
CA ARG A 88 -45.32 -42.23 -40.15
C ARG A 88 -45.86 -41.86 -38.77
N ILE A 89 -46.45 -40.68 -38.66
CA ILE A 89 -47.09 -40.15 -37.47
C ILE A 89 -48.59 -40.15 -37.70
N ALA A 90 -49.35 -40.71 -36.75
CA ALA A 90 -50.80 -40.57 -36.71
C ALA A 90 -51.22 -39.96 -35.38
N ILE A 91 -52.12 -38.97 -35.44
CA ILE A 91 -52.67 -38.25 -34.30
C ILE A 91 -54.19 -38.43 -34.33
N VAL A 92 -54.78 -38.89 -33.23
CA VAL A 92 -56.20 -39.22 -33.15
C VAL A 92 -56.84 -38.52 -31.96
N ALA A 93 -57.90 -37.77 -32.23
CA ALA A 93 -58.74 -37.12 -31.22
C ALA A 93 -59.61 -38.12 -30.43
N PRO A 94 -60.02 -37.81 -29.19
CA PRO A 94 -60.87 -38.70 -28.39
C PRO A 94 -62.26 -38.96 -29.02
N ALA A 95 -62.86 -40.12 -28.66
CA ALA A 95 -64.24 -40.54 -28.97
C ALA A 95 -64.65 -40.44 -30.47
N ALA A 96 -63.91 -41.14 -31.35
CA ALA A 96 -64.12 -41.17 -32.80
C ALA A 96 -64.02 -39.79 -33.49
N GLY A 97 -63.24 -38.87 -32.92
CA GLY A 97 -62.88 -37.60 -33.58
C GLY A 97 -61.96 -37.80 -34.80
N GLY A 98 -61.66 -36.69 -35.48
CA GLY A 98 -60.79 -36.68 -36.66
C GLY A 98 -59.43 -37.36 -36.42
N ALA A 99 -58.87 -37.89 -37.50
CA ALA A 99 -57.55 -38.50 -37.52
C ALA A 99 -56.66 -37.76 -38.52
N TRP A 100 -55.43 -37.48 -38.12
CA TRP A 100 -54.44 -36.82 -38.95
C TRP A 100 -53.24 -37.74 -39.12
N ALA A 101 -52.69 -37.77 -40.33
CA ALA A 101 -51.50 -38.51 -40.66
C ALA A 101 -50.44 -37.58 -41.27
N GLY A 102 -49.20 -37.80 -40.91
CA GLY A 102 -48.04 -37.09 -41.44
C GLY A 102 -46.80 -37.96 -41.45
N THR A 103 -45.72 -37.45 -42.02
CA THR A 103 -44.43 -38.13 -42.02
C THR A 103 -43.33 -37.20 -41.56
N ALA A 104 -42.35 -37.75 -40.84
CA ALA A 104 -41.10 -37.09 -40.51
C ALA A 104 -39.93 -37.99 -40.91
N THR A 105 -38.78 -37.40 -41.23
CA THR A 105 -37.57 -38.15 -41.55
C THR A 105 -36.58 -38.01 -40.41
N THR A 106 -35.91 -39.10 -40.03
CA THR A 106 -34.89 -39.06 -38.99
C THR A 106 -33.59 -38.40 -39.48
N ASP A 107 -32.98 -37.58 -38.63
CA ASP A 107 -31.66 -36.99 -38.85
C ASP A 107 -30.51 -38.01 -38.70
N ALA A 108 -29.26 -37.55 -38.86
CA ALA A 108 -28.06 -38.37 -38.73
C ALA A 108 -27.91 -39.08 -37.37
N SER A 109 -28.58 -38.58 -36.32
CA SER A 109 -28.58 -39.18 -34.98
C SER A 109 -29.77 -40.11 -34.73
N GLY A 110 -30.59 -40.37 -35.76
CA GLY A 110 -31.80 -41.18 -35.69
C GLY A 110 -32.97 -40.47 -35.01
N ARG A 111 -32.93 -39.14 -34.85
CA ARG A 111 -34.01 -38.36 -34.21
C ARG A 111 -34.96 -37.83 -35.26
N TYR A 112 -36.26 -37.84 -34.99
CA TYR A 112 -37.27 -37.20 -35.84
C TYR A 112 -38.08 -36.17 -35.04
N ARG A 113 -38.66 -35.20 -35.76
CA ARG A 113 -39.54 -34.17 -35.22
C ARG A 113 -40.68 -33.89 -36.20
N TYR A 114 -41.89 -33.78 -35.69
CA TYR A 114 -43.10 -33.43 -36.43
C TYR A 114 -43.90 -32.38 -35.66
N SER A 115 -44.41 -31.37 -36.35
CA SER A 115 -45.22 -30.30 -35.76
C SER A 115 -46.66 -30.44 -36.21
N PHE A 116 -47.60 -30.39 -35.26
CA PHE A 116 -49.04 -30.44 -35.50
C PHE A 116 -49.74 -29.33 -34.74
N THR A 117 -50.47 -28.46 -35.44
CA THR A 117 -51.22 -27.37 -34.80
C THR A 117 -52.65 -27.82 -34.54
N LEU A 118 -53.08 -27.77 -33.28
CA LEU A 118 -54.46 -28.03 -32.88
C LEU A 118 -55.36 -26.97 -33.51
N SER A 119 -56.54 -27.37 -33.99
CA SER A 119 -57.54 -26.39 -34.41
C SER A 119 -57.99 -25.54 -33.21
N SER A 120 -58.46 -24.32 -33.47
CA SER A 120 -59.03 -23.45 -32.43
C SER A 120 -60.26 -24.04 -31.74
N ASN A 121 -60.90 -25.05 -32.36
CA ASN A 121 -62.02 -25.82 -31.81
C ASN A 121 -61.63 -27.27 -31.45
N ALA A 122 -60.34 -27.53 -31.19
CA ALA A 122 -59.87 -28.87 -30.86
C ALA A 122 -60.64 -29.44 -29.67
N ARG A 123 -61.11 -30.68 -29.82
CA ARG A 123 -61.88 -31.35 -28.76
C ARG A 123 -61.02 -31.56 -27.52
N PRO A 124 -61.57 -31.30 -26.33
CA PRO A 124 -60.86 -31.57 -25.09
C PRO A 124 -60.74 -33.07 -24.81
N GLY A 125 -59.75 -33.44 -24.01
CA GLY A 125 -59.53 -34.79 -23.54
C GLY A 125 -58.20 -35.38 -24.00
N VAL A 126 -58.10 -36.72 -23.92
CA VAL A 126 -56.85 -37.44 -24.18
C VAL A 126 -56.72 -37.70 -25.68
N TRP A 127 -55.73 -37.08 -26.31
CA TRP A 127 -55.36 -37.34 -27.69
C TRP A 127 -54.26 -38.40 -27.74
N SER A 128 -54.33 -39.27 -28.73
CA SER A 128 -53.32 -40.32 -28.93
C SER A 128 -52.42 -39.99 -30.12
N VAL A 129 -51.13 -40.28 -29.97
CA VAL A 129 -50.12 -40.15 -31.01
C VAL A 129 -49.44 -41.49 -31.19
N SER A 130 -49.37 -41.98 -32.43
CA SER A 130 -48.58 -43.14 -32.77
C SER A 130 -47.52 -42.78 -33.81
N ALA A 131 -46.30 -43.28 -33.61
CA ALA A 131 -45.23 -43.21 -34.59
C ALA A 131 -44.86 -44.63 -35.03
N SER A 132 -44.69 -44.85 -36.33
CA SER A 132 -44.31 -46.15 -36.89
C SER A 132 -43.34 -46.02 -38.05
N THR A 133 -42.44 -47.00 -38.20
CA THR A 133 -41.50 -47.08 -39.33
C THR A 133 -41.07 -48.53 -39.56
N VAL A 134 -40.35 -48.78 -40.65
CA VAL A 134 -39.75 -50.09 -40.97
C VAL A 134 -38.24 -49.99 -40.82
N VAL A 135 -37.65 -50.83 -39.97
CA VAL A 135 -36.19 -50.91 -39.77
C VAL A 135 -35.74 -52.33 -40.07
N GLY A 136 -34.89 -52.50 -41.09
CA GLY A 136 -34.37 -53.82 -41.48
C GLY A 136 -35.45 -54.85 -41.82
N GLY A 137 -36.56 -54.41 -42.42
CA GLY A 137 -37.71 -55.27 -42.77
C GLY A 137 -38.72 -55.51 -41.64
N VAL A 138 -38.46 -55.00 -40.43
CA VAL A 138 -39.36 -55.14 -39.27
C VAL A 138 -40.16 -53.85 -39.05
N ASN A 139 -41.49 -53.99 -38.92
CA ASN A 139 -42.36 -52.87 -38.52
C ASN A 139 -42.21 -52.60 -37.02
N VAL A 140 -41.85 -51.37 -36.67
CA VAL A 140 -41.79 -50.90 -35.27
C VAL A 140 -42.73 -49.73 -35.07
N ALA A 141 -43.42 -49.71 -33.93
CA ALA A 141 -44.34 -48.64 -33.58
C ALA A 141 -44.30 -48.32 -32.09
N ALA A 142 -44.55 -47.05 -31.76
CA ALA A 142 -44.70 -46.57 -30.40
C ALA A 142 -45.92 -45.66 -30.30
N ARG A 143 -46.49 -45.54 -29.09
CA ARG A 143 -47.63 -44.68 -28.80
C ARG A 143 -47.38 -43.83 -27.57
N THR A 144 -47.95 -42.63 -27.57
CA THR A 144 -48.04 -41.75 -26.42
C THR A 144 -49.37 -40.98 -26.46
N THR A 145 -49.66 -40.21 -25.41
CA THR A 145 -50.85 -39.39 -25.32
C THR A 145 -50.50 -37.99 -24.83
N PHE A 146 -51.27 -37.00 -25.27
CA PHE A 146 -51.27 -35.66 -24.68
C PHE A 146 -52.69 -35.24 -24.31
N GLN A 147 -52.83 -34.40 -23.31
CA GLN A 147 -54.12 -33.84 -22.91
C GLN A 147 -54.37 -32.55 -23.68
N VAL A 148 -55.59 -32.37 -24.19
CA VAL A 148 -56.09 -31.06 -24.65
C VAL A 148 -57.09 -30.54 -23.62
N SER A 149 -56.90 -29.30 -23.18
CA SER A 149 -57.73 -28.67 -22.17
C SER A 149 -59.19 -28.48 -22.63
N GLY A 150 -60.11 -28.54 -21.67
CA GLY A 150 -61.54 -28.28 -21.81
C GLY A 150 -61.87 -26.92 -22.37
N GLY A 151 -62.23 -26.81 -23.65
CA GLY A 151 -62.95 -25.64 -24.16
C GLY A 151 -64.30 -25.49 -23.45
N VAL A 152 -64.49 -24.38 -22.74
CA VAL A 152 -65.72 -23.87 -22.11
C VAL A 152 -66.44 -24.85 -21.16
N ARG A 153 -66.30 -24.62 -19.84
CA ARG A 153 -67.33 -25.04 -18.88
C ARG A 153 -68.54 -24.12 -19.04
N SER A 154 -69.63 -24.64 -19.60
CA SER A 154 -70.95 -24.02 -19.42
C SER A 154 -71.21 -23.88 -17.92
N GLY A 155 -71.25 -22.64 -17.42
CA GLY A 155 -71.45 -22.30 -16.00
C GLY A 155 -70.19 -22.13 -15.14
N GLY A 156 -68.98 -22.07 -15.72
CA GLY A 156 -67.73 -21.81 -14.99
C GLY A 156 -67.31 -20.34 -15.01
N THR A 157 -66.65 -19.89 -13.93
CA THR A 157 -66.02 -18.58 -13.82
C THR A 157 -65.01 -18.36 -14.95
N SER A 158 -65.18 -17.33 -15.79
CA SER A 158 -64.30 -17.05 -16.95
C SER A 158 -63.80 -15.61 -16.91
N THR A 159 -62.49 -15.48 -16.72
CA THR A 159 -61.79 -14.20 -16.62
C THR A 159 -60.40 -14.37 -17.22
N ASP A 160 -60.10 -13.54 -18.22
CA ASP A 160 -58.77 -13.35 -18.81
C ASP A 160 -57.98 -12.42 -17.88
N TRP A 161 -57.13 -13.04 -17.07
CA TRP A 161 -56.25 -12.36 -16.16
C TRP A 161 -54.97 -11.97 -16.88
N ALA A 162 -54.28 -10.97 -16.36
CA ALA A 162 -52.88 -10.76 -16.69
C ALA A 162 -52.15 -10.25 -15.46
N ILE A 163 -50.88 -10.59 -15.36
CA ILE A 163 -49.99 -10.02 -14.34
C ILE A 163 -48.79 -9.36 -15.03
N MET A 164 -48.47 -8.14 -14.63
CA MET A 164 -47.49 -7.31 -15.33
C MET A 164 -46.75 -6.36 -14.40
N ASN A 165 -45.78 -5.63 -14.96
CA ASN A 165 -45.03 -4.57 -14.29
C ASN A 165 -44.41 -4.98 -12.94
N PRO A 166 -43.66 -6.10 -12.88
CA PRO A 166 -43.02 -6.49 -11.64
C PRO A 166 -41.90 -5.49 -11.30
N ARG A 167 -41.81 -5.10 -10.03
CA ARG A 167 -40.76 -4.19 -9.53
C ARG A 167 -40.43 -4.47 -8.08
N VAL A 168 -39.25 -4.06 -7.65
CA VAL A 168 -38.82 -4.17 -6.25
C VAL A 168 -38.70 -2.79 -5.60
N THR A 169 -38.99 -2.73 -4.31
CA THR A 169 -38.81 -1.54 -3.47
C THR A 169 -37.95 -1.90 -2.26
N PRO A 170 -36.79 -1.25 -2.04
CA PRO A 170 -36.17 -0.24 -2.91
C PRO A 170 -35.67 -0.84 -4.26
N PRO A 171 -35.49 -0.03 -5.32
CA PRO A 171 -35.08 -0.51 -6.65
C PRO A 171 -33.64 -1.06 -6.69
N SER A 172 -32.77 -0.61 -5.79
CA SER A 172 -31.39 -1.06 -5.65
C SER A 172 -31.10 -1.45 -4.18
N PRO A 173 -31.62 -2.58 -3.71
CA PRO A 173 -31.52 -2.97 -2.30
C PRO A 173 -30.10 -3.42 -1.93
N THR A 174 -29.75 -3.22 -0.68
CA THR A 174 -28.63 -3.85 0.02
C THR A 174 -29.11 -5.03 0.85
N THR A 175 -28.19 -5.85 1.40
CA THR A 175 -28.55 -6.91 2.35
C THR A 175 -29.21 -6.38 3.63
N GLU A 176 -29.12 -5.06 3.88
CA GLU A 176 -29.75 -4.41 5.01
C GLU A 176 -31.21 -4.00 4.76
N ASP A 177 -31.66 -3.99 3.50
CA ASP A 177 -32.97 -3.50 3.14
C ASP A 177 -34.07 -4.57 3.24
N LEU A 178 -35.26 -4.14 3.68
CA LEU A 178 -36.47 -4.93 3.57
C LEU A 178 -37.08 -4.74 2.18
N VAL A 179 -36.96 -5.76 1.33
CA VAL A 179 -37.41 -5.74 -0.06
C VAL A 179 -38.87 -6.15 -0.16
N ARG A 180 -39.70 -5.32 -0.79
CA ARG A 180 -41.03 -5.70 -1.28
C ARG A 180 -41.00 -5.89 -2.78
N ILE A 181 -41.64 -6.96 -3.26
CA ILE A 181 -41.81 -7.21 -4.68
C ILE A 181 -43.25 -6.89 -5.02
N HIS A 182 -43.45 -6.09 -6.05
CA HIS A 182 -44.75 -5.62 -6.51
C HIS A 182 -45.06 -6.19 -7.89
N ALA A 183 -46.33 -6.31 -8.23
CA ALA A 183 -46.83 -6.55 -9.58
C ALA A 183 -48.24 -5.93 -9.73
N GLN A 184 -48.71 -5.81 -10.97
CA GLN A 184 -50.06 -5.35 -11.27
C GLN A 184 -50.87 -6.49 -11.89
N ILE A 185 -52.01 -6.78 -11.28
CA ILE A 185 -53.05 -7.64 -11.83
C ILE A 185 -53.92 -6.79 -12.74
N MET A 186 -54.26 -7.32 -13.91
CA MET A 186 -55.20 -6.72 -14.84
C MET A 186 -56.27 -7.74 -15.23
N VAL A 187 -57.52 -7.28 -15.28
CA VAL A 187 -58.65 -8.02 -15.86
C VAL A 187 -58.76 -7.57 -17.31
N ILE A 188 -58.35 -8.41 -18.26
CA ILE A 188 -58.40 -8.10 -19.69
C ILE A 188 -59.83 -8.26 -20.21
N ALA A 189 -60.47 -9.37 -19.84
CA ALA A 189 -61.86 -9.66 -20.17
C ALA A 189 -62.47 -10.53 -19.07
N SER A 190 -63.75 -10.32 -18.75
CA SER A 190 -64.46 -11.15 -17.79
C SER A 190 -65.93 -11.20 -18.16
N ILE A 191 -66.53 -12.39 -18.10
CA ILE A 191 -67.99 -12.53 -18.18
C ILE A 191 -68.64 -12.46 -16.79
N GLU A 192 -67.82 -12.51 -15.74
CA GLU A 192 -68.22 -12.28 -14.36
C GLU A 192 -67.94 -10.83 -13.95
N GLY A 193 -68.85 -10.23 -13.18
CA GLY A 193 -68.60 -8.93 -12.56
C GLY A 193 -67.51 -8.99 -11.49
N LEU A 194 -66.97 -7.82 -11.12
CA LEU A 194 -66.11 -7.67 -9.95
C LEU A 194 -66.98 -7.40 -8.68
N PRO A 195 -66.55 -7.80 -7.48
CA PRO A 195 -65.23 -8.33 -7.15
C PRO A 195 -65.08 -9.84 -7.35
N GLN A 196 -63.84 -10.28 -7.61
CA GLN A 196 -63.50 -11.70 -7.77
C GLN A 196 -62.32 -12.09 -6.89
N ALA A 197 -62.38 -13.29 -6.31
CA ALA A 197 -61.31 -13.83 -5.48
C ALA A 197 -60.43 -14.77 -6.32
N VAL A 198 -59.15 -14.45 -6.44
CA VAL A 198 -58.19 -15.21 -7.26
C VAL A 198 -56.92 -15.47 -6.47
N GLU A 199 -56.33 -16.66 -6.63
CA GLU A 199 -55.03 -16.95 -6.01
C GLU A 199 -53.91 -16.28 -6.78
N VAL A 200 -52.94 -15.75 -6.04
CA VAL A 200 -51.74 -15.15 -6.59
C VAL A 200 -50.54 -15.75 -5.86
N LEU A 201 -49.45 -16.00 -6.57
CA LEU A 201 -48.22 -16.56 -6.00
C LEU A 201 -47.01 -15.77 -6.48
N CYS A 202 -46.15 -15.36 -5.57
CA CYS A 202 -44.83 -14.81 -5.87
C CYS A 202 -43.75 -15.81 -5.43
N VAL A 203 -42.87 -16.18 -6.34
CA VAL A 203 -41.74 -17.07 -6.10
C VAL A 203 -40.44 -16.35 -6.41
N VAL A 204 -39.45 -16.47 -5.53
CA VAL A 204 -38.07 -16.00 -5.76
C VAL A 204 -37.12 -17.16 -5.47
N ASP A 205 -36.19 -17.42 -6.40
CA ASP A 205 -35.21 -18.52 -6.34
C ASP A 205 -35.83 -19.90 -6.02
N GLY A 206 -37.03 -20.13 -6.55
CA GLY A 206 -37.78 -21.37 -6.34
C GLY A 206 -38.57 -21.45 -5.03
N ALA A 207 -38.48 -20.45 -4.14
CA ALA A 207 -39.23 -20.41 -2.88
C ALA A 207 -40.42 -19.42 -2.93
N PRO A 208 -41.61 -19.80 -2.43
CA PRO A 208 -42.72 -18.87 -2.25
C PRO A 208 -42.37 -17.76 -1.24
N VAL A 209 -42.48 -16.50 -1.68
CA VAL A 209 -42.15 -15.32 -0.85
C VAL A 209 -43.36 -14.43 -0.55
N GLY A 210 -44.46 -14.63 -1.26
CA GLY A 210 -45.72 -13.94 -1.03
C GLY A 210 -46.81 -14.45 -1.97
N GLY A 211 -47.98 -13.81 -1.89
CA GLY A 211 -49.20 -14.29 -2.54
C GLY A 211 -50.27 -14.68 -1.54
N GLY A 212 -51.28 -15.39 -2.02
CA GLY A 212 -52.52 -15.72 -1.31
C GLY A 212 -53.74 -15.41 -2.16
N THR A 213 -54.92 -15.59 -1.58
CA THR A 213 -56.17 -15.19 -2.24
C THR A 213 -56.31 -13.67 -2.18
N VAL A 214 -56.42 -13.06 -3.36
CA VAL A 214 -56.60 -11.62 -3.54
C VAL A 214 -58.01 -11.37 -4.05
N VAL A 215 -58.72 -10.42 -3.45
CA VAL A 215 -60.04 -9.99 -3.94
C VAL A 215 -59.85 -8.80 -4.87
N VAL A 216 -59.91 -9.06 -6.17
CA VAL A 216 -59.80 -8.05 -7.23
C VAL A 216 -61.10 -7.27 -7.32
N ARG A 217 -61.04 -5.95 -7.17
CA ARG A 217 -62.21 -5.06 -7.10
C ARG A 217 -62.31 -4.09 -8.29
N THR A 218 -61.21 -3.92 -9.02
CA THR A 218 -61.05 -2.98 -10.13
C THR A 218 -60.41 -3.71 -11.32
N SER A 219 -60.51 -3.13 -12.53
CA SER A 219 -59.90 -3.71 -13.74
C SER A 219 -58.36 -3.80 -13.67
N THR A 220 -57.74 -3.02 -12.79
CA THR A 220 -56.30 -3.12 -12.47
C THR A 220 -56.11 -2.98 -10.97
N MET A 221 -55.24 -3.82 -10.39
CA MET A 221 -54.96 -3.83 -8.96
C MET A 221 -53.49 -4.15 -8.70
N GLU A 222 -52.87 -3.40 -7.78
CA GLU A 222 -51.51 -3.72 -7.34
C GLU A 222 -51.50 -4.81 -6.26
N VAL A 223 -50.54 -5.73 -6.36
CA VAL A 223 -50.21 -6.71 -5.33
C VAL A 223 -48.74 -6.62 -4.97
N TYR A 224 -48.41 -6.95 -3.72
CA TYR A 224 -47.04 -6.96 -3.25
C TYR A 224 -46.80 -8.04 -2.19
N THR A 225 -45.54 -8.46 -2.05
CA THR A 225 -45.12 -9.40 -1.01
C THR A 225 -44.96 -8.70 0.34
N PRO A 226 -45.04 -9.42 1.47
CA PRO A 226 -44.45 -8.96 2.72
C PRO A 226 -42.97 -8.60 2.51
N ALA A 227 -42.50 -7.58 3.23
CA ALA A 227 -41.11 -7.13 3.09
C ALA A 227 -40.15 -8.14 3.74
N ARG A 228 -39.07 -8.51 3.05
CA ARG A 228 -38.08 -9.50 3.54
C ARG A 228 -36.66 -9.12 3.12
N ARG A 229 -35.66 -9.62 3.84
CA ARG A 229 -34.25 -9.51 3.47
C ARG A 229 -33.84 -10.63 2.53
N TYR A 230 -32.92 -10.32 1.64
CA TYR A 230 -32.35 -11.24 0.67
C TYR A 230 -30.82 -11.23 0.81
N PRO A 231 -30.13 -12.37 0.63
CA PRO A 231 -28.67 -12.41 0.56
C PRO A 231 -28.11 -11.53 -0.56
N ALA A 232 -26.82 -11.18 -0.52
CA ALA A 232 -26.18 -10.48 -1.63
C ALA A 232 -26.17 -11.37 -2.87
N GLY A 233 -26.50 -10.81 -4.03
CA GLY A 233 -26.53 -11.52 -5.30
C GLY A 233 -27.70 -11.13 -6.21
N THR A 234 -27.78 -11.82 -7.35
CA THR A 234 -28.87 -11.65 -8.31
C THR A 234 -29.94 -12.69 -8.03
N HIS A 235 -31.16 -12.22 -7.78
CA HIS A 235 -32.34 -13.03 -7.53
C HIS A 235 -33.24 -13.04 -8.75
N VAL A 236 -33.81 -14.21 -9.03
CA VAL A 236 -34.80 -14.37 -10.11
C VAL A 236 -36.12 -14.82 -9.53
N GLY A 237 -37.20 -14.22 -9.99
CA GLY A 237 -38.51 -14.52 -9.49
C GLY A 237 -39.58 -14.41 -10.54
N TYR A 238 -40.77 -14.82 -10.17
CA TYR A 238 -41.95 -14.68 -11.00
C TYR A 238 -43.20 -14.53 -10.14
N TRP A 239 -44.17 -13.82 -10.69
CA TRP A 239 -45.54 -13.81 -10.20
C TRP A 239 -46.40 -14.70 -11.07
N VAL A 240 -47.36 -15.40 -10.46
CA VAL A 240 -48.44 -16.13 -11.16
C VAL A 240 -49.78 -15.73 -10.56
N ILE A 241 -50.75 -15.42 -11.41
CA ILE A 241 -52.16 -15.29 -11.04
C ILE A 241 -52.93 -16.53 -11.50
N ASP A 242 -53.94 -16.92 -10.72
CA ASP A 242 -54.72 -18.15 -10.92
C ASP A 242 -53.86 -19.42 -11.14
N PRO A 243 -52.88 -19.69 -10.26
CA PRO A 243 -51.99 -20.85 -10.42
C PRO A 243 -52.75 -22.18 -10.38
N ASN A 244 -53.92 -22.21 -9.73
CA ASN A 244 -54.79 -23.38 -9.61
C ASN A 244 -55.79 -23.53 -10.79
N SER A 245 -55.78 -22.62 -11.76
CA SER A 245 -56.68 -22.61 -12.91
C SER A 245 -58.16 -22.65 -12.52
N ARG A 246 -58.55 -21.89 -11.50
CA ARG A 246 -59.96 -21.77 -11.08
C ARG A 246 -60.78 -21.06 -12.15
N TYR A 247 -60.20 -20.10 -12.86
CA TYR A 247 -60.85 -19.36 -13.92
C TYR A 247 -60.51 -19.96 -15.28
N TYR A 248 -61.50 -20.01 -16.18
CA TYR A 248 -61.20 -20.23 -17.58
C TYR A 248 -60.57 -18.96 -18.14
N ASP A 249 -59.32 -19.10 -18.58
CA ASP A 249 -58.51 -18.01 -19.10
C ASP A 249 -57.98 -18.40 -20.50
N PRO A 250 -58.48 -17.78 -21.59
CA PRO A 250 -58.06 -18.11 -22.94
C PRO A 250 -56.61 -17.69 -23.25
N ASN A 251 -56.01 -16.83 -22.43
CA ASN A 251 -54.69 -16.23 -22.66
C ASN A 251 -53.66 -16.54 -21.58
N ARG A 252 -53.86 -17.62 -20.80
CA ARG A 252 -53.08 -18.02 -19.60
C ARG A 252 -51.55 -17.86 -19.65
N GLY A 253 -50.92 -17.76 -20.81
CA GLY A 253 -49.53 -17.34 -20.94
C GLY A 253 -49.21 -15.96 -20.32
N ASN A 254 -50.17 -15.05 -20.23
CA ASN A 254 -50.06 -13.73 -19.59
C ASN A 254 -50.29 -13.77 -18.06
N ASN A 255 -50.66 -14.93 -17.50
CA ASN A 255 -50.85 -15.11 -16.06
C ASN A 255 -49.54 -15.27 -15.30
N ARG A 256 -48.41 -15.13 -15.98
CA ARG A 256 -47.10 -15.14 -15.37
C ARG A 256 -46.26 -13.98 -15.88
N VAL A 257 -45.55 -13.32 -14.96
CA VAL A 257 -44.50 -12.38 -15.30
C VAL A 257 -43.24 -12.67 -14.50
N ASP A 258 -42.12 -12.82 -15.20
CA ASP A 258 -40.80 -13.04 -14.62
C ASP A 258 -40.12 -11.70 -14.31
N PHE A 259 -39.28 -11.67 -13.28
CA PHE A 259 -38.50 -10.50 -12.87
C PHE A 259 -37.14 -10.91 -12.32
N ARG A 260 -36.24 -9.92 -12.25
CA ARG A 260 -34.93 -10.06 -11.62
C ARG A 260 -34.61 -8.81 -10.81
N PHE A 261 -33.91 -8.98 -9.71
CA PHE A 261 -33.34 -7.87 -8.93
C PHE A 261 -31.99 -8.28 -8.34
N THR A 262 -31.15 -7.30 -8.05
CA THR A 262 -29.82 -7.54 -7.46
C THR A 262 -29.76 -6.88 -6.09
N VAL A 263 -29.26 -7.63 -5.12
CA VAL A 263 -29.03 -7.16 -3.75
C VAL A 263 -27.53 -6.97 -3.56
N SER A 264 -27.14 -5.74 -3.28
CA SER A 264 -25.73 -5.39 -3.03
C SER A 264 -25.32 -5.81 -1.62
N ALA A 265 -24.08 -6.27 -1.47
CA ALA A 265 -23.48 -6.39 -0.14
C ALA A 265 -23.37 -5.01 0.53
N PRO A 266 -23.32 -4.92 1.87
CA PRO A 266 -23.02 -3.66 2.54
C PRO A 266 -21.65 -3.19 2.10
N THR A 267 -21.50 -1.90 1.82
CA THR A 267 -20.18 -1.33 1.59
C THR A 267 -19.38 -1.46 2.88
N PRO A 268 -18.11 -1.91 2.84
CA PRO A 268 -17.27 -1.91 4.03
C PRO A 268 -17.20 -0.51 4.61
N PRO A 269 -17.20 -0.34 5.95
CA PRO A 269 -16.95 0.96 6.54
C PRO A 269 -15.57 1.48 6.12
N PHE A 270 -15.45 2.80 5.98
CA PHE A 270 -14.17 3.44 5.69
C PHE A 270 -13.13 3.08 6.74
N ASP A 271 -11.95 2.63 6.28
CA ASP A 271 -10.78 2.42 7.12
C ASP A 271 -9.50 2.71 6.33
N PHE A 272 -8.47 3.13 7.04
CA PHE A 272 -7.16 3.47 6.48
C PHE A 272 -6.03 3.12 7.44
N ALA A 273 -4.81 3.03 6.90
CA ALA A 273 -3.57 2.84 7.63
C ALA A 273 -2.70 4.10 7.52
N LEU A 274 -1.88 4.35 8.55
CA LEU A 274 -0.94 5.46 8.61
C LEU A 274 0.45 4.92 8.91
N THR A 275 1.43 5.30 8.09
CA THR A 275 2.86 5.03 8.34
C THR A 275 3.69 6.28 8.07
N ALA A 276 4.86 6.36 8.70
CA ALA A 276 5.79 7.47 8.50
C ALA A 276 7.23 6.96 8.44
N SER A 277 8.06 7.56 7.59
CA SER A 277 9.46 7.18 7.38
C SER A 277 10.34 8.39 7.07
N PRO A 278 11.62 8.41 7.48
CA PRO A 278 12.29 7.42 8.34
C PRO A 278 11.71 7.42 9.77
N SER A 279 11.98 6.38 10.56
CA SER A 279 11.54 6.35 11.96
C SER A 279 12.29 7.35 12.84
N THR A 280 13.48 7.77 12.41
CA THR A 280 14.28 8.81 13.08
C THR A 280 14.99 9.70 12.07
N SER A 281 15.10 10.98 12.38
CA SER A 281 15.90 11.94 11.62
C SER A 281 16.70 12.85 12.56
N GLY A 282 17.92 13.18 12.18
CA GLY A 282 18.84 14.02 12.96
C GLY A 282 19.06 15.37 12.29
N VAL A 283 19.06 16.44 13.09
CA VAL A 283 19.23 17.82 12.62
C VAL A 283 20.04 18.63 13.63
N GLU A 284 20.86 19.58 13.18
CA GLU A 284 21.45 20.59 14.05
C GLU A 284 20.40 21.65 14.38
N ALA A 285 20.41 22.23 15.58
CA ALA A 285 19.55 23.37 15.88
C ALA A 285 19.80 24.50 14.86
N GLY A 286 18.72 24.98 14.23
CA GLY A 286 18.77 25.90 13.07
C GLY A 286 18.56 25.22 11.72
N GLY A 287 18.58 23.88 11.67
CA GLY A 287 18.40 23.09 10.45
C GLY A 287 16.96 22.63 10.21
N ALA A 288 16.79 21.80 9.17
CA ALA A 288 15.51 21.18 8.80
C ALA A 288 15.58 19.66 8.72
N ALA A 289 14.46 19.00 9.00
CA ALA A 289 14.26 17.56 8.86
C ALA A 289 12.96 17.26 8.11
N SER A 290 12.87 16.10 7.47
CA SER A 290 11.68 15.71 6.71
C SER A 290 11.32 14.23 6.93
N TYR A 291 10.01 13.95 6.89
CA TYR A 291 9.42 12.61 6.97
C TYR A 291 8.38 12.44 5.85
N SER A 292 8.37 11.28 5.20
CA SER A 292 7.30 10.85 4.31
C SER A 292 6.21 10.14 5.12
N VAL A 293 4.97 10.61 4.98
CA VAL A 293 3.78 10.10 5.67
C VAL A 293 2.85 9.48 4.65
N ASN A 294 2.65 8.17 4.74
CA ASN A 294 1.78 7.43 3.83
C ASN A 294 0.45 7.12 4.51
N VAL A 295 -0.64 7.51 3.86
CA VAL A 295 -2.02 7.21 4.25
C VAL A 295 -2.61 6.28 3.21
N GLU A 296 -2.87 5.03 3.61
CA GLU A 296 -3.27 3.95 2.70
C GLU A 296 -4.74 3.57 2.94
N LEU A 297 -5.54 3.50 1.87
CA LEU A 297 -6.93 3.01 1.96
C LEU A 297 -6.95 1.51 2.29
N VAL A 298 -7.66 1.13 3.34
CA VAL A 298 -7.78 -0.28 3.76
C VAL A 298 -9.15 -0.86 3.37
N ALA A 299 -10.22 -0.09 3.55
CA ALA A 299 -11.58 -0.54 3.24
C ALA A 299 -12.52 0.65 2.99
N GLY A 300 -13.63 0.38 2.31
CA GLY A 300 -14.70 1.35 2.05
C GLY A 300 -14.38 2.33 0.92
N ALA A 301 -15.25 3.31 0.74
CA ALA A 301 -15.00 4.42 -0.18
C ALA A 301 -14.03 5.43 0.46
N PRO A 302 -13.07 6.01 -0.29
CA PRO A 302 -12.17 7.01 0.26
C PRO A 302 -12.91 8.23 0.81
N GLU A 303 -12.57 8.61 2.03
CA GLU A 303 -13.00 9.87 2.65
C GLU A 303 -11.77 10.75 2.94
N GLU A 304 -11.96 12.06 3.04
CA GLU A 304 -10.86 12.99 3.26
C GLU A 304 -10.23 12.75 4.65
N VAL A 305 -8.92 12.58 4.67
CA VAL A 305 -8.11 12.42 5.88
C VAL A 305 -7.19 13.63 6.03
N SER A 306 -7.22 14.25 7.21
CA SER A 306 -6.38 15.40 7.55
C SER A 306 -5.25 15.00 8.50
N LEU A 307 -4.06 15.59 8.31
CA LEU A 307 -2.85 15.31 9.09
C LEU A 307 -2.56 16.43 10.09
N SER A 308 -2.05 16.04 11.27
CA SER A 308 -1.52 16.94 12.28
C SER A 308 -0.33 16.29 12.99
N VAL A 309 0.50 17.10 13.66
CA VAL A 309 1.67 16.62 14.40
C VAL A 309 1.77 17.33 15.76
N SER A 310 2.20 16.59 16.77
CA SER A 310 2.48 17.10 18.12
C SER A 310 3.81 16.56 18.64
N GLY A 311 4.32 17.14 19.74
CA GLY A 311 5.60 16.75 20.34
C GLY A 311 6.82 17.52 19.81
N LEU A 312 6.61 18.59 19.04
CA LEU A 312 7.69 19.44 18.54
C LEU A 312 8.48 20.09 19.69
N PRO A 313 9.81 20.23 19.56
CA PRO A 313 10.61 21.01 20.51
C PRO A 313 10.24 22.49 20.46
N ALA A 314 10.50 23.21 21.55
CA ALA A 314 10.37 24.66 21.58
C ALA A 314 11.28 25.30 20.53
N GLY A 315 10.74 26.23 19.73
CA GLY A 315 11.48 26.86 18.63
C GLY A 315 11.50 26.07 17.32
N ALA A 316 10.71 24.99 17.20
CA ALA A 316 10.49 24.30 15.94
C ALA A 316 9.07 24.48 15.38
N THR A 317 8.96 24.44 14.06
CA THR A 317 7.69 24.48 13.31
C THR A 317 7.57 23.27 12.40
N ALA A 318 6.34 22.89 12.04
CA ALA A 318 6.09 21.77 11.14
C ALA A 318 4.98 22.04 10.13
N THR A 319 5.13 21.52 8.92
CA THR A 319 4.14 21.64 7.84
C THR A 319 3.99 20.32 7.08
N PHE A 320 2.77 20.05 6.62
CA PHE A 320 2.45 18.91 5.77
C PHE A 320 2.17 19.37 4.33
N SER A 321 2.63 18.61 3.35
CA SER A 321 2.37 18.87 1.93
C SER A 321 2.09 17.57 1.17
N PRO A 322 0.82 17.28 0.81
CA PRO A 322 -0.40 18.01 1.19
C PRO A 322 -0.81 17.77 2.67
N PRO A 323 -1.57 18.69 3.31
CA PRO A 323 -2.04 18.53 4.69
C PRO A 323 -3.23 17.57 4.84
N SER A 324 -4.00 17.34 3.78
CA SER A 324 -5.11 16.39 3.72
C SER A 324 -5.22 15.76 2.34
N GLY A 325 -5.98 14.66 2.24
CA GLY A 325 -6.28 14.00 0.97
C GLY A 325 -7.21 12.80 1.16
N ASN A 326 -7.76 12.30 0.06
CA ASN A 326 -8.48 11.02 0.05
C ASN A 326 -7.46 9.88 -0.09
N PRO A 327 -7.41 8.89 0.82
CA PRO A 327 -6.48 7.76 0.71
C PRO A 327 -6.69 6.97 -0.61
N THR A 328 -5.64 6.47 -1.26
CA THR A 328 -4.22 6.48 -0.84
C THR A 328 -3.48 7.74 -1.28
N TYR A 329 -2.77 8.40 -0.36
CA TYR A 329 -1.89 9.52 -0.67
C TYR A 329 -0.65 9.57 0.23
N VAL A 330 0.37 10.29 -0.22
CA VAL A 330 1.60 10.55 0.52
C VAL A 330 1.71 12.03 0.82
N SER A 331 2.11 12.38 2.04
CA SER A 331 2.39 13.74 2.49
C SER A 331 3.83 13.86 2.98
N THR A 332 4.48 14.96 2.64
CA THR A 332 5.78 15.31 3.23
C THR A 332 5.56 16.15 4.48
N LEU A 333 6.00 15.65 5.64
CA LEU A 333 6.13 16.41 6.88
C LEU A 333 7.51 17.07 6.92
N SER A 334 7.54 18.40 6.86
CA SER A 334 8.76 19.21 6.98
C SER A 334 8.82 19.85 8.35
N ILE A 335 9.98 19.78 9.00
CA ILE A 335 10.25 20.38 10.31
C ILE A 335 11.41 21.35 10.17
N LEU A 336 11.22 22.57 10.67
CA LEU A 336 12.27 23.57 10.75
C LEU A 336 12.57 23.87 12.21
N THR A 337 13.84 23.89 12.59
CA THR A 337 14.29 24.24 13.94
C THR A 337 14.97 25.61 13.93
N SER A 338 14.85 26.37 15.01
CA SER A 338 15.66 27.57 15.26
C SER A 338 17.02 27.23 15.88
N GLU A 339 18.00 28.14 15.82
CA GLU A 339 19.30 27.97 16.50
C GLU A 339 19.16 27.86 18.03
N SER A 340 18.07 28.40 18.59
CA SER A 340 17.75 28.30 20.02
C SER A 340 17.02 27.00 20.41
N THR A 341 16.73 26.12 19.45
CA THR A 341 16.01 24.87 19.72
C THR A 341 16.87 23.98 20.61
N PRO A 342 16.36 23.55 21.79
CA PRO A 342 17.18 22.75 22.70
C PRO A 342 17.56 21.40 22.09
N PRO A 343 18.82 20.98 22.19
CA PRO A 343 19.25 19.65 21.78
C PRO A 343 18.53 18.57 22.58
N GLY A 344 18.23 17.45 21.93
CA GLY A 344 17.49 16.38 22.55
C GLY A 344 16.84 15.45 21.54
N SER A 345 16.11 14.48 22.07
CA SER A 345 15.34 13.53 21.27
C SER A 345 13.86 13.75 21.53
N TYR A 346 13.12 14.06 20.46
CA TYR A 346 11.73 14.48 20.51
C TYR A 346 10.85 13.46 19.77
N PRO A 347 10.01 12.69 20.49
CA PRO A 347 9.04 11.82 19.86
C PRO A 347 7.90 12.67 19.28
N LEU A 348 7.73 12.62 17.96
CA LEU A 348 6.69 13.33 17.25
C LEU A 348 5.53 12.39 16.96
N THR A 349 4.33 12.78 17.38
CA THR A 349 3.12 12.00 17.12
C THR A 349 2.36 12.61 15.96
N ILE A 350 2.37 11.91 14.82
CA ILE A 350 1.61 12.24 13.62
C ILE A 350 0.23 11.62 13.76
N THR A 351 -0.82 12.42 13.59
CA THR A 351 -2.22 11.99 13.69
C THR A 351 -2.92 12.24 12.37
N ALA A 352 -3.58 11.21 11.86
CA ALA A 352 -4.43 11.26 10.67
C ALA A 352 -5.89 11.02 11.10
N SER A 353 -6.81 11.91 10.70
CA SER A 353 -8.23 11.81 11.03
C SER A 353 -9.14 12.02 9.82
N GLY A 354 -10.10 11.12 9.61
CA GLY A 354 -11.07 11.15 8.52
C GLY A 354 -12.11 10.05 8.66
N GLY A 355 -13.34 10.27 8.18
CA GLY A 355 -14.45 9.30 8.26
C GLY A 355 -14.72 8.69 9.64
N GLY A 356 -14.58 9.50 10.70
CA GLY A 356 -14.75 9.06 12.09
C GLY A 356 -13.65 8.13 12.62
N LYS A 357 -12.55 7.95 11.87
CA LYS A 357 -11.37 7.18 12.27
C LYS A 357 -10.20 8.11 12.57
N THR A 358 -9.38 7.70 13.54
CA THR A 358 -8.12 8.35 13.87
C THR A 358 -7.01 7.29 13.93
N LYS A 359 -5.87 7.55 13.28
CA LYS A 359 -4.67 6.70 13.31
C LYS A 359 -3.46 7.55 13.67
N THR A 360 -2.49 6.95 14.35
CA THR A 360 -1.27 7.64 14.80
C THR A 360 -0.01 6.90 14.38
N ALA A 361 1.02 7.65 14.01
CA ALA A 361 2.38 7.15 13.77
C ALA A 361 3.37 7.99 14.57
N ILE A 362 4.41 7.37 15.11
CA ILE A 362 5.46 8.06 15.89
C ILE A 362 6.77 8.02 15.12
N VAL A 363 7.41 9.18 15.00
CA VAL A 363 8.78 9.33 14.47
C VAL A 363 9.63 10.11 15.48
N GLN A 364 10.95 10.02 15.38
CA GLN A 364 11.86 10.63 16.35
C GLN A 364 12.77 11.68 15.72
N LEU A 365 12.63 12.93 16.16
CA LEU A 365 13.52 14.03 15.78
C LEU A 365 14.65 14.15 16.80
N ASN A 366 15.90 14.00 16.35
CA ASN A 366 17.08 14.19 17.17
C ASN A 366 17.71 15.55 16.83
N VAL A 367 17.58 16.51 17.73
CA VAL A 367 18.20 17.83 17.61
C VAL A 367 19.58 17.80 18.27
N LYS A 368 20.61 18.18 17.51
CA LYS A 368 21.98 18.35 17.98
C LYS A 368 22.23 19.82 18.31
N GLU A 369 23.24 20.07 19.13
CA GLU A 369 23.76 21.42 19.41
C GLU A 369 23.93 22.23 18.13
N ALA A 370 23.57 23.52 18.19
CA ALA A 370 23.87 24.45 17.10
C ALA A 370 25.38 24.55 16.92
N VAL A 371 25.85 24.58 15.68
CA VAL A 371 27.26 24.81 15.38
C VAL A 371 27.59 26.27 15.69
N LYS A 372 28.30 26.51 16.79
CA LYS A 372 28.80 27.85 17.15
C LYS A 372 30.00 28.18 16.26
N LYS A 373 29.75 28.86 15.14
CA LYS A 373 30.81 29.40 14.28
C LYS A 373 31.75 30.30 15.08
N ASP A 374 33.06 30.15 14.90
CA ASP A 374 34.07 30.99 15.57
C ASP A 374 35.36 31.16 14.75
N PHE A 375 36.33 31.93 15.22
CA PHE A 375 37.65 32.01 14.58
C PHE A 375 38.78 32.06 15.61
N THR A 376 40.01 31.91 15.16
CA THR A 376 41.21 32.03 16.00
C THR A 376 42.20 33.02 15.40
N ILE A 377 43.04 33.64 16.23
CA ILE A 377 44.13 34.51 15.80
C ILE A 377 45.43 33.96 16.37
N SER A 378 46.45 33.83 15.51
CA SER A 378 47.80 33.44 15.90
C SER A 378 48.83 34.39 15.28
N LEU A 379 49.92 34.64 16.00
CA LEU A 379 51.02 35.48 15.52
C LEU A 379 52.21 34.59 15.15
N SER A 380 52.94 34.95 14.09
CA SER A 380 54.13 34.20 13.68
C SER A 380 55.25 34.24 14.72
N ASN A 381 55.29 35.30 15.55
CA ASN A 381 56.17 35.46 16.70
C ASN A 381 55.39 36.11 17.85
N LEU A 382 55.64 35.66 19.09
CA LEU A 382 55.08 36.25 20.30
C LEU A 382 56.00 37.29 20.95
N GLU A 383 57.24 37.42 20.46
CA GLU A 383 58.20 38.43 20.87
C GLU A 383 58.86 39.07 19.63
N VAL A 384 58.97 40.39 19.64
CA VAL A 384 59.63 41.18 18.60
C VAL A 384 60.58 42.16 19.26
N LYS A 385 61.82 42.23 18.75
CA LYS A 385 62.81 43.24 19.15
C LYS A 385 63.08 44.16 17.98
N ILE A 386 62.94 45.47 18.20
CA ILE A 386 63.26 46.50 17.21
C ILE A 386 64.11 47.58 17.87
N LYS A 387 65.10 48.10 17.14
CA LYS A 387 65.83 49.30 17.58
C LYS A 387 65.02 50.55 17.20
N GLN A 388 65.26 51.67 17.88
CA GLN A 388 64.76 52.98 17.45
C GLN A 388 65.12 53.26 15.97
N GLY A 389 64.15 53.74 15.19
CA GLY A 389 64.27 53.90 13.73
C GLY A 389 64.16 52.61 12.91
N GLY A 390 63.91 51.46 13.56
CA GLY A 390 63.78 50.15 12.92
C GLY A 390 62.34 49.73 12.68
N SER A 391 62.17 48.65 11.91
CA SER A 391 60.87 48.05 11.61
C SER A 391 60.91 46.52 11.67
N PHE A 392 59.75 45.91 11.87
CA PHE A 392 59.57 44.46 11.85
C PHE A 392 58.23 44.10 11.21
N ASN A 393 58.23 43.08 10.35
CA ASN A 393 57.00 42.56 9.75
C ASN A 393 56.58 41.25 10.45
N LEU A 394 55.45 41.30 11.16
CA LEU A 394 54.85 40.17 11.86
C LEU A 394 53.67 39.62 11.04
N ILE A 395 53.50 38.30 10.96
CA ILE A 395 52.31 37.72 10.30
C ILE A 395 51.27 37.41 11.38
N ALA A 396 50.07 37.96 11.24
CA ALA A 396 48.89 37.54 12.00
C ALA A 396 48.03 36.63 11.11
N SER A 397 47.85 35.38 11.52
CA SER A 397 46.99 34.42 10.83
C SER A 397 45.66 34.30 11.54
N VAL A 398 44.58 34.38 10.76
CA VAL A 398 43.20 34.17 11.22
C VAL A 398 42.68 32.90 10.58
N LEU A 399 42.32 31.90 11.40
CA LEU A 399 41.80 30.63 10.93
C LEU A 399 40.33 30.47 11.37
N PRO A 400 39.44 29.96 10.50
CA PRO A 400 38.08 29.65 10.90
C PRO A 400 38.06 28.47 11.88
N ALA A 401 37.21 28.55 12.89
CA ALA A 401 36.78 27.43 13.70
C ALA A 401 35.34 27.09 13.32
N GLU A 402 35.09 25.81 13.02
CA GLU A 402 33.87 25.37 12.32
C GLU A 402 33.70 26.12 10.98
N LYS A 403 32.45 26.37 10.56
CA LYS A 403 32.12 27.01 9.27
C LYS A 403 32.07 28.55 9.34
N PHE A 404 32.95 29.17 10.13
CA PHE A 404 33.00 30.63 10.20
C PHE A 404 33.55 31.21 8.89
N ASP A 405 32.75 32.05 8.24
CA ASP A 405 32.97 32.56 6.89
C ASP A 405 32.84 34.08 6.79
N SER A 406 32.56 34.76 7.92
CA SER A 406 32.40 36.20 7.98
C SER A 406 33.74 36.95 8.00
N PRO A 407 33.82 38.18 7.49
CA PRO A 407 35.03 39.00 7.58
C PRO A 407 35.44 39.26 9.03
N VAL A 408 36.74 39.15 9.31
CA VAL A 408 37.36 39.55 10.58
C VAL A 408 38.22 40.78 10.35
N VAL A 409 37.99 41.84 11.11
CA VAL A 409 38.79 43.08 11.12
C VAL A 409 39.84 43.01 12.21
N LEU A 410 41.10 43.25 11.87
CA LEU A 410 42.24 43.26 12.78
C LEU A 410 42.59 44.69 13.22
N THR A 411 42.83 44.85 14.51
CA THR A 411 43.28 46.11 15.13
C THR A 411 44.43 45.84 16.09
N ILE A 412 45.27 46.84 16.33
CA ILE A 412 46.34 46.77 17.32
C ILE A 412 46.22 47.94 18.29
N SER A 413 46.38 47.67 19.58
CA SER A 413 46.32 48.64 20.66
C SER A 413 47.47 48.44 21.64
N GLY A 414 47.72 49.42 22.52
CA GLY A 414 48.78 49.32 23.53
C GLY A 414 50.21 49.49 23.00
N LEU A 415 50.37 50.06 21.80
CA LEU A 415 51.67 50.49 21.28
C LEU A 415 52.18 51.72 22.05
N PRO A 416 53.49 51.82 22.32
CA PRO A 416 54.07 52.99 22.98
C PRO A 416 54.14 54.22 22.06
N SER A 417 54.32 55.40 22.66
CA SER A 417 54.54 56.63 21.91
C SER A 417 55.76 56.50 20.98
N GLY A 418 55.59 56.89 19.71
CA GLY A 418 56.62 56.76 18.68
C GLY A 418 56.66 55.40 17.98
N VAL A 419 55.77 54.46 18.31
CA VAL A 419 55.64 53.19 17.58
C VAL A 419 54.29 53.13 16.85
N SER A 420 54.32 52.78 15.57
CA SER A 420 53.14 52.52 14.73
C SER A 420 52.99 51.03 14.41
N GLY A 421 51.77 50.61 14.09
CA GLY A 421 51.46 49.26 13.64
C GLY A 421 50.37 49.32 12.57
N VAL A 422 50.64 48.78 11.38
CA VAL A 422 49.69 48.80 10.25
C VAL A 422 49.54 47.39 9.69
N PHE A 423 48.29 46.90 9.61
CA PHE A 423 47.94 45.63 9.00
C PHE A 423 47.73 45.77 7.48
N ASN A 424 48.16 44.76 6.71
CA ASN A 424 47.87 44.66 5.28
C ASN A 424 47.69 43.18 4.87
N PRO A 425 46.46 42.73 4.54
CA PRO A 425 45.20 43.46 4.68
C PRO A 425 44.78 43.63 6.16
N ASP A 426 44.05 44.68 6.51
CA ASP A 426 43.50 44.89 7.86
C ASP A 426 42.24 44.07 8.14
N SER A 427 41.67 43.41 7.13
CA SER A 427 40.48 42.57 7.24
C SER A 427 40.43 41.51 6.15
N GLY A 428 39.68 40.44 6.39
CA GLY A 428 39.47 39.36 5.42
C GLY A 428 38.56 38.25 5.93
N ASN A 429 38.10 37.38 5.03
CA ASN A 429 37.35 36.18 5.41
C ASN A 429 38.34 35.06 5.77
N PRO A 430 38.21 34.39 6.93
CA PRO A 430 39.09 33.27 7.28
C PRO A 430 38.97 32.08 6.30
N PRO A 431 40.07 31.36 6.01
CA PRO A 431 41.42 31.62 6.50
C PRO A 431 42.09 32.77 5.72
N PHE A 432 42.73 33.69 6.43
CA PHE A 432 43.61 34.69 5.83
C PHE A 432 44.79 35.01 6.74
N SER A 433 45.83 35.58 6.16
CA SER A 433 46.98 36.12 6.90
C SER A 433 47.12 37.60 6.59
N SER A 434 47.48 38.37 7.60
CA SER A 434 47.78 39.79 7.51
C SER A 434 49.23 40.07 7.88
N ASN A 435 49.90 40.89 7.09
CA ASN A 435 51.21 41.44 7.44
C ASN A 435 51.02 42.66 8.33
N LEU A 436 51.49 42.58 9.58
CA LEU A 436 51.57 43.69 10.51
C LEU A 436 52.97 44.29 10.46
N LEU A 437 53.09 45.46 9.83
CA LEU A 437 54.31 46.27 9.85
C LEU A 437 54.33 47.10 11.14
N ILE A 438 55.32 46.84 12.01
CA ILE A 438 55.59 47.60 13.23
C ILE A 438 56.82 48.48 12.97
N GLU A 439 56.72 49.78 13.23
CA GLU A 439 57.82 50.73 13.05
C GLU A 439 58.04 51.55 14.31
N ALA A 440 59.29 51.68 14.75
CA ALA A 440 59.68 52.57 15.84
C ALA A 440 60.35 53.82 15.27
N SER A 441 59.91 55.01 15.67
CA SER A 441 60.60 56.26 15.37
C SER A 441 61.96 56.32 16.06
N GLU A 442 62.80 57.28 15.66
CA GLU A 442 64.07 57.55 16.35
C GLU A 442 63.87 58.05 17.79
N SER A 443 62.67 58.54 18.12
CA SER A 443 62.29 59.04 19.45
C SER A 443 61.48 58.04 20.29
N ALA A 444 61.21 56.84 19.77
CA ALA A 444 60.45 55.82 20.50
C ALA A 444 61.19 55.44 21.80
N ALA A 445 60.50 55.46 22.94
CA ALA A 445 61.15 55.16 24.22
C ALA A 445 61.61 53.69 24.28
N PRO A 446 62.89 53.40 24.58
CA PRO A 446 63.34 52.03 24.82
C PRO A 446 62.59 51.40 25.99
N GLY A 447 62.25 50.11 25.88
CA GLY A 447 61.47 49.42 26.90
C GLY A 447 60.81 48.14 26.42
N THR A 448 60.12 47.46 27.31
CA THR A 448 59.28 46.30 26.99
C THR A 448 57.81 46.68 27.09
N TYR A 449 57.06 46.39 26.04
CA TYR A 449 55.66 46.71 25.86
C TYR A 449 54.85 45.46 25.52
N ALA A 450 53.54 45.50 25.75
CA ALA A 450 52.63 44.38 25.53
C ALA A 450 51.44 44.78 24.64
N PRO A 451 51.67 45.20 23.37
CA PRO A 451 50.56 45.51 22.47
C PRO A 451 49.64 44.31 22.25
N THR A 452 48.35 44.59 22.09
CA THR A 452 47.31 43.59 21.89
C THR A 452 46.73 43.71 20.49
N ILE A 453 46.83 42.62 19.72
CA ILE A 453 46.18 42.44 18.44
C ILE A 453 44.79 41.89 18.70
N THR A 454 43.75 42.51 18.15
CA THR A 454 42.35 42.12 18.33
C THR A 454 41.70 41.93 16.97
N GLY A 455 41.05 40.79 16.76
CA GLY A 455 40.20 40.52 15.61
C GLY A 455 38.73 40.54 16.02
N VAL A 456 37.88 41.17 15.21
CA VAL A 456 36.43 41.25 15.41
C VAL A 456 35.70 40.85 14.14
N GLY A 457 34.74 39.92 14.24
CA GLY A 457 33.92 39.48 13.11
C GLY A 457 32.63 38.79 13.58
N ASP A 458 31.50 39.15 12.98
CA ASP A 458 30.17 38.59 13.29
C ASP A 458 29.84 38.52 14.80
N GLY A 459 30.16 39.61 15.53
CA GLY A 459 29.95 39.70 16.98
C GLY A 459 30.92 38.89 17.85
N LYS A 460 31.87 38.16 17.25
CA LYS A 460 32.96 37.46 17.96
C LYS A 460 34.20 38.35 18.06
N THR A 461 34.97 38.18 19.13
CA THR A 461 36.22 38.92 19.38
C THR A 461 37.27 37.98 19.96
N HIS A 462 38.45 37.98 19.35
CA HIS A 462 39.62 37.25 19.84
C HIS A 462 40.84 38.16 19.84
N SER A 463 41.80 37.90 20.73
CA SER A 463 43.00 38.72 20.84
C SER A 463 44.25 37.87 21.06
N ALA A 464 45.39 38.40 20.61
CA ALA A 464 46.72 37.87 20.87
C ALA A 464 47.62 39.02 21.38
N THR A 465 48.40 38.76 22.43
CA THR A 465 49.34 39.74 22.98
C THR A 465 50.74 39.50 22.42
N LEU A 466 51.41 40.56 22.00
CA LEU A 466 52.78 40.55 21.52
C LEU A 466 53.70 41.17 22.59
N ARG A 467 54.84 40.56 22.88
CA ARG A 467 55.91 41.16 23.67
C ARG A 467 56.83 41.98 22.75
N LEU A 468 56.72 43.30 22.78
CA LEU A 468 57.51 44.21 21.96
C LEU A 468 58.64 44.81 22.79
N ILE A 469 59.90 44.62 22.38
CA ILE A 469 61.07 45.23 23.00
C ILE A 469 61.60 46.29 22.04
N VAL A 470 61.59 47.54 22.48
CA VAL A 470 62.24 48.66 21.78
C VAL A 470 63.61 48.86 22.41
N GLU A 471 64.66 48.72 21.61
CA GLU A 471 66.05 48.89 22.01
C GLU A 471 66.58 50.26 21.55
N GLU A 472 67.49 50.84 22.33
CA GLU A 472 68.15 52.09 21.96
C GLU A 472 68.99 51.89 20.69
N LYS A 473 68.98 52.88 19.79
CA LYS A 473 69.89 52.89 18.64
C LYS A 473 71.32 53.06 19.17
N GLU A 474 72.20 52.11 18.86
CA GLU A 474 73.62 52.24 19.20
C GLU A 474 74.17 53.57 18.65
N ARG A 475 74.63 54.44 19.55
CA ARG A 475 75.31 55.68 19.15
C ARG A 475 76.58 55.27 18.42
N PRO A 476 76.87 55.78 17.21
CA PRO A 476 78.18 55.56 16.61
C PRO A 476 79.25 55.97 17.61
N ALA A 477 80.20 55.07 17.88
CA ALA A 477 81.31 55.34 18.78
C ALA A 477 81.94 56.67 18.37
N THR A 478 81.97 57.63 19.29
CA THR A 478 82.68 58.89 19.05
C THR A 478 84.15 58.53 18.83
N PRO A 479 84.79 58.90 17.71
CA PRO A 479 86.21 58.62 17.52
C PRO A 479 86.95 59.33 18.66
N VAL A 480 87.61 58.56 19.51
CA VAL A 480 88.53 59.09 20.51
C VAL A 480 89.66 59.78 19.74
N ILE A 481 89.71 61.11 19.79
CA ILE A 481 90.87 61.86 19.31
C ILE A 481 92.02 61.50 20.26
N GLN A 482 92.99 60.74 19.77
CA GLN A 482 94.26 60.56 20.48
C GLN A 482 94.99 61.91 20.49
N GLU A 483 95.18 62.48 21.67
CA GLU A 483 96.09 63.61 21.85
C GLU A 483 97.52 63.12 21.59
N THR A 484 98.14 63.67 20.54
CA THR A 484 99.57 63.53 20.27
C THR A 484 100.35 64.27 21.36
N THR A 485 100.82 63.55 22.38
CA THR A 485 101.85 64.07 23.30
C THR A 485 103.24 63.76 22.74
N THR A 486 104.02 64.82 22.59
CA THR A 486 105.41 64.85 22.11
C THR A 486 106.32 63.98 22.98
N GLN A 487 106.95 62.97 22.37
CA GLN A 487 108.03 62.20 22.99
C GLN A 487 109.24 63.10 23.27
N THR A 488 109.60 63.22 24.56
CA THR A 488 110.93 63.65 24.98
C THR A 488 111.63 62.47 25.65
N THR A 489 112.81 62.20 25.14
CA THR A 489 113.73 61.09 25.43
C THR A 489 114.09 60.96 26.92
N GLN A 490 113.91 59.76 27.52
CA GLN A 490 114.82 59.24 28.55
C GLN A 490 114.71 57.71 28.74
N ARG A 491 115.85 57.06 28.43
CA ARG A 491 116.51 55.84 28.96
C ARG A 491 115.68 54.61 29.44
N PRO A 492 116.01 53.39 28.97
CA PRO A 492 115.32 52.17 29.38
C PRO A 492 115.82 51.69 30.75
N THR A 493 114.93 51.60 31.73
CA THR A 493 115.11 50.78 32.92
C THR A 493 113.71 50.37 33.40
N GLU A 494 113.53 49.07 33.68
CA GLU A 494 112.30 48.45 34.23
C GLU A 494 111.21 48.03 33.23
N LEU A 495 111.55 47.04 32.40
CA LEU A 495 110.62 46.00 31.94
C LEU A 495 111.19 44.64 32.34
N LEU A 496 111.28 44.39 33.65
CA LEU A 496 111.76 43.11 34.19
C LEU A 496 111.09 42.74 35.53
N GLU A 497 109.83 43.14 35.76
CA GLU A 497 109.06 42.63 36.92
C GLU A 497 107.93 41.67 36.56
N GLU A 498 107.60 41.46 35.28
CA GLU A 498 106.52 40.52 34.92
C GLU A 498 107.02 39.14 34.44
N TYR A 499 108.31 39.01 34.12
CA TYR A 499 108.93 37.72 33.74
C TYR A 499 109.72 37.04 34.88
N GLY A 500 109.98 37.74 36.00
CA GLY A 500 110.67 37.17 37.16
C GLY A 500 109.78 36.26 38.03
N PHE A 501 108.47 36.51 38.05
CA PHE A 501 107.54 35.77 38.92
C PHE A 501 107.23 34.36 38.40
N PHE A 502 107.20 34.16 37.07
CA PHE A 502 106.95 32.85 36.47
C PHE A 502 108.20 31.96 36.37
N ILE A 503 109.41 32.55 36.38
CA ILE A 503 110.67 31.79 36.38
C ILE A 503 110.99 31.21 37.77
N ILE A 504 110.60 31.89 38.85
CA ILE A 504 110.86 31.42 40.24
C ILE A 504 109.95 30.23 40.62
N ILE A 505 108.70 30.19 40.15
CA ILE A 505 107.78 29.05 40.37
C ILE A 505 108.21 27.84 39.53
N GLY A 506 108.68 28.05 38.30
CA GLY A 506 109.23 26.98 37.45
C GLY A 506 110.50 26.35 38.04
N LEU A 507 111.40 27.16 38.62
CA LEU A 507 112.65 26.67 39.22
C LEU A 507 112.41 25.92 40.55
N LEU A 508 111.41 26.31 41.34
CA LEU A 508 111.03 25.62 42.59
C LEU A 508 110.39 24.24 42.35
N ILE A 509 109.65 24.07 41.26
CA ILE A 509 109.05 22.78 40.87
C ILE A 509 110.11 21.80 40.35
N VAL A 510 111.14 22.29 39.65
CA VAL A 510 112.28 21.48 39.18
C VAL A 510 113.20 21.07 40.33
N ILE A 511 113.42 21.95 41.33
CA ILE A 511 114.21 21.62 42.53
C ILE A 511 113.48 20.62 43.45
N ALA A 512 112.14 20.71 43.57
CA ALA A 512 111.34 19.73 44.30
C ALA A 512 111.34 18.35 43.61
N ALA A 513 111.29 18.30 42.27
CA ALA A 513 111.40 17.05 41.50
C ALA A 513 112.81 16.43 41.59
N LEU A 514 113.87 17.25 41.65
CA LEU A 514 115.25 16.77 41.83
C LEU A 514 115.51 16.25 43.26
N ALA A 515 114.89 16.84 44.28
CA ALA A 515 114.97 16.36 45.67
C ALA A 515 114.27 15.02 45.88
N VAL A 516 113.13 14.78 45.19
CA VAL A 516 112.42 13.49 45.21
C VAL A 516 113.20 12.41 44.44
N ALA A 517 113.86 12.75 43.33
CA ALA A 517 114.70 11.82 42.58
C ALA A 517 116.02 11.46 43.30
N ILE A 518 116.57 12.36 44.12
CA ILE A 518 117.78 12.10 44.94
C ILE A 518 117.43 11.30 46.23
N ALA A 519 116.21 11.44 46.77
CA ALA A 519 115.73 10.61 47.87
C ALA A 519 115.39 9.17 47.44
N ALA A 520 114.97 8.96 46.19
CA ALA A 520 114.67 7.63 45.64
C ALA A 520 115.93 6.82 45.25
N ARG A 521 117.12 7.44 45.15
CA ARG A 521 118.40 6.78 44.83
C ARG A 521 119.26 6.41 46.04
N LYS A 522 118.74 6.57 47.27
CA LYS A 522 119.39 6.18 48.54
C LYS A 522 118.65 5.10 49.34
N LYS A 523 117.64 4.46 48.72
CA LYS A 523 117.04 3.18 49.15
C LYS A 523 116.73 2.35 47.89
N GLY A 524 117.73 1.60 47.43
CA GLY A 524 117.68 0.77 46.23
C GLY A 524 119.04 0.67 45.57
#